data_AF-A0A554N1Q1-F1
#
_entry.id   AF-A0A554N1Q1-F1
#
_cell.length_a   1.000
_cell.length_b   1.000
_cell.length_c   1.000
_cell.angle_alpha   90.00
_cell.angle_beta   90.00
_cell.angle_gamma   90.00
#
_symmetry.space_group_name_H-M   'P 1'
#
loop_
_entity.id
_entity.type
_entity.pdbx_description
1 polymer ?
#
loop_
_entity_poly.entity_id
_entity_poly.type
_entity_poly.pdbx_seq_one_letter_code
_entity_poly.pdbx_strand_id
1 'polypeptide(L)'
;MSRFGTARWAVVEELGDGRWRLTLRDEADDELGAFGLGVEGPWDPDVEPHVGFVLVQLGLTLRGARPWRIDELGDHRAPVLSLG
;
A
#
# COMPACT_ATOMS: atom_id res chain seq x y z
N MET A 1 2.84 20.73 -1.30
CA MET A 1 2.46 19.64 -2.22
C MET A 1 2.96 18.34 -1.60
N SER A 2 2.08 17.39 -1.31
CA SER A 2 2.49 16.09 -0.75
C SER A 2 3.46 15.38 -1.70
N ARG A 3 4.51 14.76 -1.15
CA ARG A 3 5.49 13.95 -1.91
C ARG A 3 4.81 12.87 -2.77
N PHE A 4 3.62 12.41 -2.37
CA PHE A 4 2.87 11.34 -3.02
C PHE A 4 1.62 11.83 -3.76
N GLY A 5 1.56 13.11 -4.15
CA GLY A 5 0.38 13.67 -4.82
C GLY A 5 0.02 13.01 -6.17
N THR A 6 0.97 12.31 -6.80
CA THR A 6 0.77 11.54 -8.04
C THR A 6 0.50 10.05 -7.79
N ALA A 7 0.48 9.58 -6.55
CA ALA A 7 0.28 8.17 -6.25
C ALA A 7 -1.10 7.68 -6.74
N ARG A 8 -1.10 6.51 -7.36
CA ARG A 8 -2.28 5.81 -7.86
C ARG A 8 -2.45 4.43 -7.29
N TRP A 9 -1.35 3.77 -6.94
CA TRP A 9 -1.38 2.41 -6.43
C TRP A 9 -0.58 2.28 -5.13
N ALA A 10 -1.12 1.51 -4.20
CA ALA A 10 -0.40 0.90 -3.11
C ALA A 10 -0.23 -0.59 -3.44
N VAL A 11 1.01 -1.07 -3.38
CA VAL A 11 1.37 -2.48 -3.56
C VAL A 11 2.02 -2.97 -2.28
N VAL A 12 1.58 -4.09 -1.74
CA VAL A 12 2.07 -4.66 -0.50
C VAL A 12 2.55 -6.09 -0.74
N GLU A 13 3.83 -6.30 -0.48
CA GLU A 13 4.60 -7.48 -0.83
C GLU A 13 4.99 -8.23 0.45
N GLU A 14 4.84 -9.56 0.49
CA GLU A 14 5.37 -10.37 1.58
C GLU A 14 6.85 -10.67 1.33
N LEU A 15 7.72 -10.28 2.27
CA LEU A 15 9.17 -10.46 2.19
C LEU A 15 9.64 -11.79 2.82
N GLY A 16 8.71 -12.60 3.32
CA GLY A 16 8.96 -13.81 4.09
C GLY A 16 9.01 -13.57 5.60
N ASP A 17 8.83 -14.65 6.36
CA ASP A 17 8.72 -14.65 7.83
C ASP A 17 7.59 -13.73 8.35
N GLY A 18 6.53 -13.54 7.56
CA GLY A 18 5.43 -12.64 7.90
C GLY A 18 5.79 -11.16 7.87
N ARG A 19 6.93 -10.76 7.30
CA ARG A 19 7.33 -9.35 7.12
C ARG A 19 6.80 -8.80 5.80
N TRP A 20 6.47 -7.50 5.80
CA TRP A 20 5.81 -6.88 4.67
C TRP A 20 6.43 -5.54 4.28
N ARG A 21 6.34 -5.23 2.98
CA ARG A 21 6.74 -3.94 2.39
C ARG A 21 5.56 -3.30 1.68
N LEU A 22 5.36 -2.00 1.88
CA LEU A 22 4.45 -1.17 1.10
C LEU A 22 5.25 -0.34 0.09
N THR A 23 4.85 -0.39 -1.18
CA THR A 23 5.37 0.41 -2.28
C THR A 23 4.26 1.29 -2.86
N LEU A 24 4.51 2.58 -3.01
CA LEU A 24 3.62 3.51 -3.69
C LEU A 24 4.05 3.71 -5.14
N ARG A 25 3.11 3.62 -6.06
CA ARG A 25 3.35 3.79 -7.50
C ARG A 25 2.41 4.82 -8.12
N ASP A 26 2.86 5.47 -9.19
CA ASP A 26 2.04 6.40 -9.98
C ASP A 26 1.18 5.68 -11.03
N GLU A 27 0.61 6.43 -11.98
CA GLU A 27 -0.25 5.87 -13.03
C GLU A 27 0.49 4.97 -14.03
N ALA A 28 1.79 5.23 -14.25
CA ALA A 28 2.65 4.45 -15.13
C ALA A 28 3.28 3.24 -14.43
N ASP A 29 2.88 2.97 -13.18
CA ASP A 29 3.49 1.98 -12.29
C ASP A 29 4.95 2.29 -11.87
N ASP A 30 5.38 3.54 -12.01
CA ASP A 30 6.69 3.97 -11.53
C ASP A 30 6.68 4.09 -10.00
N GLU A 31 7.73 3.58 -9.35
CA GLU A 31 7.90 3.66 -7.90
C GLU A 31 8.13 5.11 -7.43
N LEU A 32 7.29 5.55 -6.51
CA LEU A 32 7.42 6.85 -5.82
C LEU A 32 8.11 6.69 -4.44
N GLY A 33 8.02 5.51 -3.85
CA GLY A 33 8.76 5.13 -2.65
C GLY A 33 8.26 3.83 -2.02
N ALA A 34 9.15 3.20 -1.25
CA ALA A 34 8.90 1.96 -0.54
C ALA A 34 9.17 2.09 0.98
N PHE A 35 8.41 1.33 1.77
CA PHE A 35 8.41 1.37 3.23
C PHE A 35 8.30 -0.05 3.79
N GLY A 36 9.11 -0.39 4.78
CA GLY A 36 8.82 -1.56 5.62
C GLY A 36 7.63 -1.26 6.52
N LEU A 37 6.72 -2.21 6.70
CA LEU A 37 5.51 -1.99 7.50
C LEU A 37 5.75 -2.18 9.01
N GLY A 38 6.84 -2.81 9.44
CA GLY A 38 7.17 -2.97 10.86
C GLY A 38 6.14 -3.76 11.67
N VAL A 39 5.19 -4.41 10.99
CA VAL A 39 4.24 -5.40 11.52
C VAL A 39 4.57 -6.74 10.90
N GLU A 40 4.48 -7.79 11.72
CA GLU A 40 4.70 -9.16 11.32
C GLU A 40 3.42 -9.97 11.56
N GLY A 41 3.02 -10.80 10.60
CA GLY A 41 1.80 -11.61 10.72
C GLY A 41 1.07 -11.84 9.40
N PRO A 42 -0.13 -12.47 9.46
CA PRO A 42 -1.01 -12.64 8.30
C PRO A 42 -1.52 -11.29 7.75
N TRP A 43 -1.87 -11.28 6.47
CA TRP A 43 -2.45 -10.11 5.78
C TRP A 43 -3.64 -9.50 6.54
N ASP A 44 -4.62 -10.32 6.90
CA ASP A 44 -5.77 -9.97 7.74
C ASP A 44 -5.73 -10.92 8.95
N PRO A 45 -5.69 -10.45 10.21
CA PRO A 45 -6.09 -9.10 10.65
C PRO A 45 -4.98 -8.09 10.90
N ASP A 46 -3.71 -8.42 10.68
CA ASP A 46 -2.61 -7.60 11.21
C ASP A 46 -2.12 -6.53 10.22
N VAL A 47 -1.86 -6.93 8.96
CA VAL A 47 -1.16 -6.08 7.99
C VAL A 47 -2.11 -5.10 7.30
N GLU A 48 -3.27 -5.55 6.83
CA GLU A 48 -4.22 -4.72 6.08
C GLU A 48 -4.65 -3.47 6.87
N PRO A 49 -5.04 -3.56 8.16
CA PRO A 49 -5.35 -2.37 8.94
C PRO A 49 -4.14 -1.45 9.15
N HIS A 50 -2.95 -2.03 9.31
CA HIS A 50 -1.72 -1.26 9.47
C HIS A 50 -1.35 -0.47 8.21
N VAL A 51 -1.48 -1.08 7.03
CA VAL A 51 -1.27 -0.40 5.74
C VAL A 51 -2.22 0.79 5.62
N GLY A 52 -3.50 0.63 5.97
CA GLY A 52 -4.47 1.72 5.98
C GLY A 52 -4.01 2.90 6.85
N PHE A 53 -3.49 2.61 8.04
CA PHE A 53 -2.92 3.64 8.92
C PHE A 53 -1.71 4.35 8.29
N VAL A 54 -0.77 3.60 7.72
CA VAL A 54 0.42 4.17 7.05
C VAL A 54 0.03 5.06 5.88
N LEU A 55 -0.92 4.63 5.03
CA LEU A 55 -1.41 5.43 3.90
C LEU A 55 -1.96 6.79 4.35
N VAL A 56 -2.75 6.82 5.43
CA VAL A 56 -3.28 8.08 5.99
C VAL A 56 -2.15 9.02 6.44
N GLN A 57 -1.09 8.49 7.08
CA GLN A 57 0.08 9.29 7.47
C GLN A 57 0.83 9.87 6.25
N LEU A 58 0.79 9.18 5.12
CA LEU A 58 1.35 9.63 3.84
C LEU A 58 0.42 10.60 3.07
N GLY A 59 -0.74 10.94 3.64
CA GLY A 59 -1.74 11.79 2.99
C GLY A 59 -2.49 11.06 1.87
N LEU A 60 -2.68 9.75 2.00
CA LEU A 60 -3.38 8.91 1.04
C LEU A 60 -4.57 8.19 1.68
N THR A 61 -5.53 7.82 0.84
CA THR A 61 -6.63 6.93 1.24
C THR A 61 -6.91 5.90 0.15
N LEU A 62 -7.44 4.74 0.55
CA LEU A 62 -7.85 3.69 -0.37
C LEU A 62 -9.09 4.11 -1.17
N ARG A 63 -9.16 3.66 -2.42
CA ARG A 63 -10.31 3.92 -3.30
C ARG A 63 -11.17 2.67 -3.47
N GLY A 64 -12.41 2.74 -2.99
CA GLY A 64 -13.41 1.69 -3.13
C GLY A 64 -13.62 0.87 -1.86
N ALA A 65 -14.74 0.14 -1.79
CA ALA A 65 -15.18 -0.56 -0.57
C ALA A 65 -14.40 -1.86 -0.28
N ARG A 66 -13.84 -2.50 -1.30
CA ARG A 66 -12.96 -3.67 -1.21
C ARG A 66 -11.80 -3.46 -2.19
N PRO A 67 -10.84 -2.60 -1.83
CA PRO A 67 -9.90 -2.04 -2.78
C PRO A 67 -8.76 -3.00 -3.12
N TRP A 68 -8.39 -3.87 -2.18
CA TRP A 68 -7.30 -4.83 -2.34
C TRP A 68 -7.64 -5.96 -3.28
N ARG A 69 -6.72 -6.23 -4.20
CA ARG A 69 -6.72 -7.37 -5.11
C ARG A 69 -5.33 -7.97 -5.11
N ILE A 70 -5.25 -9.29 -5.19
CA ILE A 70 -3.99 -10.00 -5.38
C ILE A 70 -3.65 -9.91 -6.87
N ASP A 71 -2.44 -9.48 -7.20
CA ASP A 71 -1.96 -9.42 -8.59
C ASP A 71 -1.31 -10.74 -9.04
N GLU A 72 -0.73 -10.75 -10.23
CA GLU A 72 -0.12 -11.93 -10.84
C GLU A 72 1.12 -12.44 -10.09
N LEU A 73 1.75 -11.59 -9.26
CA LEU A 73 2.91 -11.93 -8.44
C LEU A 73 2.51 -12.39 -7.02
N GLY A 74 1.24 -12.27 -6.67
CA GLY A 74 0.75 -12.55 -5.33
C GLY A 74 0.73 -11.32 -4.42
N ASP A 75 1.08 -10.13 -4.94
CA ASP A 75 1.13 -8.92 -4.14
C ASP A 75 -0.27 -8.33 -3.95
N HIS A 76 -0.50 -7.76 -2.78
CA HIS A 76 -1.74 -7.05 -2.49
C HIS A 76 -1.67 -5.66 -3.11
N ARG A 77 -2.53 -5.38 -4.07
CA ARG A 77 -2.60 -4.10 -4.78
C ARG A 77 -3.93 -3.41 -4.57
N ALA A 78 -3.89 -2.12 -4.27
CA ALA A 78 -5.08 -1.29 -4.14
C ALA A 78 -4.91 0.10 -4.79
N PRO A 79 -5.97 0.65 -5.40
CA PRO A 79 -5.97 2.04 -5.84
C PRO A 79 -6.02 3.00 -4.66
N VAL A 80 -5.29 4.11 -4.76
CA VAL A 80 -5.25 5.19 -3.75
C VAL A 80 -5.63 6.55 -4.34
N LEU A 81 -5.98 7.48 -3.45
CA LEU A 81 -6.22 8.89 -3.74
C LEU A 81 -5.45 9.75 -2.74
N SER A 82 -4.96 10.91 -3.20
CA SER A 82 -4.40 11.92 -2.28
C SER A 82 -5.52 12.54 -1.44
N LEU A 83 -5.29 12.60 -0.14
CA LEU A 83 -5.91 13.55 0.75
C LEU A 83 -5.26 14.91 0.43
N GLY A 84 -6.07 15.91 0.09
CA GLY A 84 -5.63 17.17 -0.53
C GLY A 84 -4.57 17.96 0.24
#